data_AF-A0A7X7R4X4-F1
#
_entry.id   AF-A0A7X7R4X4-F1
#
_cell.length_a   1.000
_cell.length_b   1.000
_cell.length_c   1.000
_cell.angle_alpha   90.00
_cell.angle_beta   90.00
_cell.angle_gamma   90.00
#
_symmetry.space_group_name_H-M   'P 1'
#
loop_
_entity.id
_entity.type
_entity.pdbx_description
1 polymer ?
#
loop_
_entity_poly.entity_id
_entity_poly.type
_entity_poly.pdbx_seq_one_letter_code
_entity_poly.pdbx_strand_id
1 'polypeptide(L)'
;MVRSQVQKMIFTGLMVAIGILLNQFIVITLPTPSDPIIKFGIGYLPIMLTSILYGPVYGLMAGISQDLLGFFLIGSGLGQTFHLGFTLNSVLYGLIPGLIFHLKFKKDQWVYFGLNVLLSIALVFGSFWYFFHLDQVIADTLTLTQKTLLSGLGIGGAMALLGANFMVFFSKKIGPSGPKLLFSIALLYILVSLILTPIWVTQINPGIPFWTRIPLRIVKMPIETSVYVVLCSILLKLLNTLMGKVEESA
;
A
#
# COMPACT_ATOMS: atom_id res chain seq x y z
N MET A 1 -28.80 -0.25 18.35
CA MET A 1 -27.52 -0.98 18.13
C MET A 1 -27.50 -1.74 16.79
N VAL A 2 -28.50 -2.59 16.50
CA VAL A 2 -28.56 -3.41 15.24
C VAL A 2 -28.55 -2.57 13.95
N ARG A 3 -29.29 -1.44 13.90
CA ARG A 3 -29.34 -0.55 12.72
C ARG A 3 -27.95 -0.02 12.30
N SER A 4 -27.06 0.25 13.26
CA SER A 4 -25.69 0.71 12.98
C SER A 4 -24.79 -0.42 12.48
N GLN A 5 -24.94 -1.65 12.99
CA GLN A 5 -24.14 -2.79 12.53
C GLN A 5 -24.50 -3.17 11.09
N VAL A 6 -25.80 -3.18 10.76
CA VAL A 6 -26.27 -3.44 9.38
C VAL A 6 -25.73 -2.38 8.42
N GLN A 7 -25.75 -1.10 8.79
CA GLN A 7 -25.18 -0.03 7.97
C GLN A 7 -23.67 -0.21 7.72
N LYS A 8 -22.90 -0.55 8.76
CA LYS A 8 -21.46 -0.84 8.62
C LYS A 8 -21.21 -2.01 7.67
N MET A 9 -22.02 -3.06 7.76
CA MET A 9 -21.93 -4.22 6.89
C MET A 9 -22.25 -3.88 5.42
N ILE A 10 -23.33 -3.13 5.17
CA ILE A 10 -23.71 -2.68 3.81
C ILE A 10 -22.60 -1.83 3.20
N PHE A 11 -22.09 -0.84 3.94
CA PHE A 11 -21.00 0.01 3.45
C PHE A 11 -19.73 -0.79 3.20
N THR A 12 -19.40 -1.75 4.07
CA THR A 12 -18.27 -2.66 3.87
C THR A 12 -18.43 -3.46 2.57
N GLY A 13 -19.62 -4.02 2.31
CA GLY A 13 -19.91 -4.74 1.07
C GLY A 13 -19.78 -3.84 -0.17
N LEU A 14 -20.23 -2.59 -0.10
CA LEU A 14 -20.06 -1.61 -1.18
C LEU A 14 -18.57 -1.31 -1.42
N MET A 15 -17.78 -1.12 -0.37
CA MET A 15 -16.33 -0.87 -0.49
C MET A 15 -15.59 -2.09 -1.05
N VAL A 16 -16.00 -3.32 -0.68
CA VAL A 16 -15.47 -4.55 -1.28
C VAL A 16 -15.76 -4.57 -2.78
N ALA A 17 -17.00 -4.31 -3.19
CA ALA A 17 -17.37 -4.29 -4.61
C ALA A 17 -16.55 -3.24 -5.40
N ILE A 18 -16.43 -2.01 -4.87
CA ILE A 18 -15.60 -0.97 -5.48
C ILE A 18 -14.14 -1.40 -5.54
N GLY A 19 -13.62 -2.01 -4.47
CA GLY A 19 -12.24 -2.48 -4.40
C GLY A 19 -11.91 -3.56 -5.43
N ILE A 20 -12.84 -4.50 -5.67
CA ILE A 20 -12.72 -5.50 -6.74
C ILE A 20 -12.59 -4.82 -8.11
N LEU A 21 -13.48 -3.87 -8.41
CA LEU A 21 -13.46 -3.14 -9.67
C LEU A 21 -12.16 -2.32 -9.83
N LEU A 22 -11.74 -1.60 -8.79
CA LEU A 22 -10.51 -0.81 -8.82
C LEU A 22 -9.26 -1.67 -9.00
N ASN A 23 -9.20 -2.84 -8.35
CA ASN A 23 -8.05 -3.76 -8.46
C ASN A 23 -7.91 -4.39 -9.84
N GLN A 24 -9.00 -4.37 -10.63
CA GLN A 24 -9.03 -4.97 -11.96
C GLN A 24 -8.89 -3.95 -13.08
N PHE A 25 -9.56 -2.80 -12.98
CA PHE A 25 -9.66 -1.83 -14.06
C PHE A 25 -8.70 -0.64 -13.93
N ILE A 26 -8.26 -0.31 -12.71
CA ILE A 26 -7.36 0.84 -12.47
C ILE A 26 -6.02 0.33 -11.96
N VAL A 27 -5.36 -0.40 -12.86
CA VAL A 27 -4.00 -0.92 -12.65
C VAL A 27 -3.15 -0.55 -13.85
N ILE A 28 -2.01 0.07 -13.57
CA ILE A 28 -0.97 0.32 -14.56
C ILE A 28 0.12 -0.73 -14.36
N THR A 29 0.27 -1.61 -15.36
CA THR A 29 1.31 -2.64 -15.41
C THR A 29 2.35 -2.28 -16.46
N LEU A 30 3.62 -2.17 -16.04
CA LEU A 30 4.78 -1.93 -16.91
C LEU A 30 5.74 -3.13 -16.78
N PRO A 31 6.37 -3.66 -17.87
CA PRO A 31 6.35 -3.21 -19.29
C PRO A 31 5.36 -3.96 -20.20
N THR A 32 4.81 -5.11 -19.79
CA THR A 32 3.90 -5.93 -20.62
C THR A 32 2.84 -6.63 -19.73
N PRO A 33 1.58 -6.82 -20.18
CA PRO A 33 0.52 -7.41 -19.37
C PRO A 33 0.75 -8.88 -18.97
N SER A 34 1.59 -9.61 -19.71
CA SER A 34 1.89 -11.02 -19.51
C SER A 34 2.89 -11.30 -18.39
N ASP A 35 3.83 -10.38 -18.13
CA ASP A 35 4.83 -10.47 -17.05
C ASP A 35 5.12 -9.08 -16.44
N PRO A 36 4.15 -8.51 -15.69
CA PRO A 36 4.32 -7.19 -15.13
C PRO A 36 5.38 -7.17 -14.03
N ILE A 37 6.50 -6.52 -14.33
CA ILE A 37 7.57 -6.25 -13.37
C ILE A 37 7.10 -5.24 -12.31
N ILE A 38 6.26 -4.28 -12.72
CA ILE A 38 5.76 -3.18 -11.89
C ILE A 38 4.23 -3.09 -12.09
N LYS A 39 3.46 -3.35 -11.02
CA LYS A 39 1.99 -3.22 -10.99
C LYS A 39 1.57 -2.12 -10.03
N PHE A 40 1.26 -0.92 -10.51
CA PHE A 40 0.64 0.15 -9.71
C PHE A 40 -0.87 -0.01 -9.72
N GLY A 41 -1.50 -0.04 -8.56
CA GLY A 41 -2.96 -0.14 -8.47
C GLY A 41 -3.48 0.59 -7.26
N ILE A 42 -4.75 1.04 -7.33
CA ILE A 42 -5.46 1.67 -6.20
C ILE A 42 -6.53 0.75 -5.59
N GLY A 43 -6.52 -0.53 -5.95
CA GLY A 43 -7.55 -1.51 -5.59
C GLY A 43 -7.74 -1.77 -4.10
N TYR A 44 -6.69 -1.59 -3.29
CA TYR A 44 -6.78 -1.75 -1.84
C TYR A 44 -7.28 -0.51 -1.09
N LEU A 45 -7.49 0.60 -1.80
CA LEU A 45 -7.88 1.85 -1.17
C LEU A 45 -9.24 1.75 -0.43
N PRO A 46 -10.32 1.17 -1.01
CA PRO A 46 -11.61 1.06 -0.33
C PRO A 46 -11.58 0.24 0.96
N ILE A 47 -10.84 -0.87 1.00
CA ILE A 47 -10.72 -1.70 2.21
C ILE A 47 -9.89 -1.00 3.31
N MET A 48 -8.85 -0.23 2.93
CA MET A 48 -8.12 0.60 3.88
C MET A 48 -9.02 1.65 4.52
N LEU A 49 -9.83 2.35 3.71
CA LEU A 49 -10.81 3.31 4.21
C LEU A 49 -11.81 2.65 5.17
N THR A 50 -12.34 1.48 4.80
CA THR A 50 -13.27 0.71 5.64
C THR A 50 -12.65 0.38 7.00
N SER A 51 -11.39 -0.04 7.01
CA SER A 51 -10.67 -0.36 8.25
C SER A 51 -10.47 0.84 9.17
N ILE A 52 -10.17 2.00 8.59
CA ILE A 52 -9.95 3.25 9.34
C ILE A 52 -11.28 3.74 9.92
N LEU A 53 -12.38 3.61 9.17
CA LEU A 53 -13.69 4.13 9.55
C LEU A 53 -14.45 3.25 10.54
N TYR A 54 -14.36 1.92 10.40
CA TYR A 54 -15.15 0.96 11.18
C TYR A 54 -14.34 0.01 12.03
N GLY A 55 -13.02 0.00 11.87
CA GLY A 55 -12.10 -0.80 12.67
C GLY A 55 -11.45 -1.97 11.93
N PRO A 56 -10.41 -2.56 12.54
CA PRO A 56 -9.57 -3.58 11.91
C PRO A 56 -10.34 -4.86 11.54
N VAL A 57 -11.37 -5.24 12.31
CA VAL A 57 -12.16 -6.46 12.04
C VAL A 57 -12.95 -6.33 10.74
N TYR A 58 -13.58 -5.16 10.51
CA TYR A 58 -14.29 -4.89 9.26
C TYR A 58 -13.34 -4.86 8.07
N GLY A 59 -12.16 -4.25 8.25
CA GLY A 59 -11.12 -4.24 7.23
C GLY A 59 -10.58 -5.63 6.90
N LEU A 60 -10.31 -6.47 7.90
CA LEU A 60 -9.90 -7.87 7.69
C LEU A 60 -10.94 -8.62 6.87
N MET A 61 -12.22 -8.52 7.26
CA MET A 61 -13.29 -9.23 6.56
C MET A 61 -13.50 -8.72 5.15
N ALA A 62 -13.36 -7.41 4.94
CA ALA A 62 -13.39 -6.80 3.62
C ALA A 62 -12.21 -7.28 2.76
N GLY A 63 -11.01 -7.41 3.34
CA GLY A 63 -9.81 -7.91 2.64
C GLY A 63 -9.96 -9.35 2.16
N ILE A 64 -10.45 -10.24 3.03
CA ILE A 64 -10.76 -11.64 2.66
C ILE A 64 -11.79 -11.66 1.53
N SER A 65 -12.88 -10.91 1.69
CA SER A 65 -13.97 -10.88 0.71
C SER A 65 -13.50 -10.33 -0.64
N GLN A 66 -12.75 -9.24 -0.64
CA GLN A 66 -12.26 -8.60 -1.87
C GLN A 66 -11.33 -9.52 -2.66
N ASP A 67 -10.41 -10.22 -2.00
CA ASP A 67 -9.45 -11.07 -2.68
C ASP A 67 -10.13 -12.33 -3.23
N LEU A 68 -10.91 -13.04 -2.41
CA LEU A 68 -11.60 -14.25 -2.84
C LEU A 68 -12.64 -13.96 -3.93
N LEU A 69 -13.53 -12.99 -3.72
CA LEU A 69 -14.55 -12.65 -4.71
C LEU A 69 -13.92 -12.06 -5.97
N GLY A 70 -12.90 -11.19 -5.84
CA GLY A 70 -12.20 -10.62 -6.99
C GLY A 70 -11.51 -11.69 -7.83
N PHE A 71 -10.89 -12.67 -7.17
CA PHE A 71 -10.29 -13.82 -7.85
C PHE A 71 -11.35 -14.68 -8.54
N PHE A 72 -12.38 -15.14 -7.84
CA PHE A 72 -13.34 -16.10 -8.41
C PHE A 72 -14.22 -15.49 -9.50
N LEU A 73 -14.62 -14.22 -9.36
CA LEU A 73 -15.51 -13.56 -10.32
C LEU A 73 -14.80 -13.08 -11.57
N ILE A 74 -13.55 -12.64 -11.47
CA ILE A 74 -12.84 -11.98 -12.57
C ILE A 74 -11.44 -12.54 -12.79
N GLY A 75 -10.64 -12.66 -11.72
CA GLY A 75 -9.23 -13.07 -11.82
C GLY A 75 -9.03 -14.46 -12.45
N SER A 76 -9.87 -15.43 -12.09
CA SER A 76 -9.84 -16.80 -12.59
C SER A 76 -10.05 -16.87 -14.12
N GLY A 77 -10.99 -16.09 -14.64
CA GLY A 77 -11.28 -15.98 -16.07
C GLY A 77 -10.17 -15.29 -16.88
N LEU A 78 -9.29 -14.54 -16.21
CA LEU A 78 -8.14 -13.86 -16.82
C LEU A 78 -6.83 -14.65 -16.68
N GLY A 79 -6.90 -15.91 -16.21
CA GLY A 79 -5.73 -16.77 -16.06
C GLY A 79 -4.85 -16.44 -14.84
N GLN A 80 -5.36 -15.71 -13.85
CA GLN A 80 -4.62 -15.50 -12.60
C GLN A 80 -4.51 -16.83 -11.84
N THR A 81 -3.34 -17.10 -11.26
CA THR A 81 -3.14 -18.27 -10.39
C THR A 81 -3.62 -17.96 -8.98
N PHE A 82 -4.48 -18.82 -8.44
CA PHE A 82 -4.92 -18.71 -7.06
C PHE A 82 -3.74 -18.92 -6.10
N HIS A 83 -3.56 -18.00 -5.15
CA HIS A 83 -2.54 -18.15 -4.12
C HIS A 83 -2.96 -17.48 -2.81
N LEU A 84 -3.06 -18.27 -1.74
CA LEU A 84 -3.52 -17.81 -0.42
C LEU A 84 -2.64 -16.69 0.17
N GLY A 85 -1.37 -16.61 -0.22
CA GLY A 85 -0.50 -15.50 0.17
C GLY A 85 -1.01 -14.12 -0.30
N PHE A 86 -1.70 -14.04 -1.44
CA PHE A 86 -2.30 -12.77 -1.88
C PHE A 86 -3.56 -12.40 -1.07
N THR A 87 -4.32 -13.40 -0.63
CA THR A 87 -5.39 -13.19 0.36
C THR A 87 -4.84 -12.63 1.66
N LEU A 88 -3.71 -13.17 2.14
CA LEU A 88 -3.03 -12.63 3.33
C LEU A 88 -2.58 -11.19 3.13
N ASN A 89 -2.06 -10.85 1.94
CA ASN A 89 -1.72 -9.46 1.61
C ASN A 89 -2.96 -8.55 1.72
N SER A 90 -4.08 -8.93 1.11
CA SER A 90 -5.34 -8.17 1.17
C SER A 90 -5.86 -8.02 2.61
N VAL A 91 -5.74 -9.06 3.43
CA VAL A 91 -6.05 -9.01 4.86
C VAL A 91 -5.19 -7.96 5.57
N LEU A 92 -3.88 -7.91 5.30
CA LEU A 92 -3.00 -6.90 5.90
C LEU A 92 -3.36 -5.49 5.45
N TYR A 93 -3.74 -5.28 4.19
CA TYR A 93 -4.31 -4.01 3.69
C TYR A 93 -5.56 -3.60 4.47
N GLY A 94 -6.40 -4.55 4.84
CA GLY A 94 -7.57 -4.29 5.69
C GLY A 94 -7.27 -4.16 7.18
N LEU A 95 -6.22 -4.76 7.71
CA LEU A 95 -6.03 -4.88 9.16
C LEU A 95 -5.10 -3.80 9.73
N ILE A 96 -3.95 -3.56 9.09
CA ILE A 96 -2.91 -2.67 9.63
C ILE A 96 -3.39 -1.21 9.78
N PRO A 97 -4.05 -0.60 8.78
CA PRO A 97 -4.51 0.78 8.93
C PRO A 97 -5.58 0.92 10.01
N GLY A 98 -6.48 -0.06 10.13
CA GLY A 98 -7.44 -0.12 11.22
C GLY A 98 -6.75 -0.16 12.60
N LEU A 99 -5.75 -1.03 12.79
CA LEU A 99 -5.03 -1.13 14.05
C LEU A 99 -4.30 0.17 14.40
N ILE A 100 -3.52 0.71 13.48
CA ILE A 100 -2.72 1.92 13.72
C ILE A 100 -3.62 3.10 14.06
N PHE A 101 -4.73 3.30 13.33
CA PHE A 101 -5.65 4.41 13.58
C PHE A 101 -6.36 4.31 14.94
N HIS A 102 -6.64 3.10 15.42
CA HIS A 102 -7.28 2.89 16.71
C HIS A 102 -6.31 2.96 17.90
N LEU A 103 -5.00 2.78 17.67
CA LEU A 103 -3.95 3.03 18.67
C LEU A 103 -3.70 4.54 18.81
N LYS A 104 -3.98 5.14 19.97
CA LYS A 104 -3.73 6.57 20.24
C LYS A 104 -2.60 6.75 21.23
N PHE A 105 -1.61 7.56 20.88
CA PHE A 105 -0.51 7.97 21.76
C PHE A 105 -0.56 9.47 22.05
N LYS A 106 0.06 9.88 23.17
CA LYS A 106 0.31 11.31 23.44
C LYS A 106 1.26 11.85 22.38
N LYS A 107 0.91 12.98 21.75
CA LYS A 107 1.66 13.59 20.63
C LYS A 107 1.83 12.66 19.42
N ASP A 108 0.79 11.89 19.07
CA ASP A 108 0.72 10.99 17.91
C ASP A 108 1.43 11.53 16.66
N GLN A 109 1.12 12.79 16.27
CA GLN A 109 1.69 13.43 15.09
C GLN A 109 3.23 13.45 15.05
N TRP A 110 3.90 13.70 16.19
CA TRP A 110 5.36 13.80 16.27
C TRP A 110 6.00 12.42 16.30
N VAL A 111 5.36 11.45 16.95
CA VAL A 111 5.82 10.06 16.99
C VAL A 111 5.83 9.48 15.57
N TYR A 112 4.70 9.56 14.86
CA TYR A 112 4.60 9.02 13.50
C TYR A 112 5.45 9.82 12.50
N PHE A 113 5.62 11.12 12.69
CA PHE A 113 6.55 11.91 11.90
C PHE A 113 8.00 11.40 12.04
N GLY A 114 8.47 11.19 13.27
CA GLY A 114 9.82 10.66 13.54
C GLY A 114 10.01 9.24 12.99
N LEU A 115 9.00 8.38 13.15
CA LEU A 115 9.02 7.02 12.59
C LEU A 115 9.11 7.04 11.06
N ASN A 116 8.40 7.94 10.38
CA ASN A 116 8.47 8.09 8.94
C ASN A 116 9.85 8.60 8.47
N VAL A 117 10.46 9.52 9.20
CA VAL A 117 11.84 9.98 8.91
C VAL A 117 12.80 8.80 9.02
N LEU A 118 12.75 8.04 10.11
CA LEU A 118 13.57 6.84 10.32
C LEU A 118 13.37 5.84 9.17
N LEU A 119 12.12 5.57 8.81
CA LEU A 119 11.76 4.65 7.74
C LEU A 119 12.34 5.09 6.40
N SER A 120 12.22 6.37 6.08
CA SER A 120 12.70 6.90 4.81
C SER A 120 14.22 6.91 4.75
N ILE A 121 14.91 7.21 5.86
CA ILE A 121 16.38 7.09 5.95
C ILE A 121 16.83 5.64 5.72
N ALA A 122 16.14 4.68 6.33
CA ALA A 122 16.43 3.25 6.12
C ALA A 122 16.25 2.85 4.65
N LEU A 123 15.22 3.37 3.96
CA LEU A 123 15.01 3.14 2.53
C LEU A 123 16.05 3.82 1.64
N VAL A 124 16.48 5.04 1.97
CA VAL A 124 17.59 5.71 1.28
C VAL A 124 18.86 4.88 1.42
N PHE A 125 19.19 4.43 2.63
CA PHE A 125 20.36 3.61 2.89
C PHE A 125 20.29 2.28 2.15
N GLY A 126 19.14 1.60 2.15
CA GLY A 126 18.94 0.36 1.39
C GLY A 126 19.07 0.57 -0.13
N SER A 127 18.54 1.69 -0.66
CA SER A 127 18.66 2.05 -2.07
C SER A 127 20.10 2.39 -2.46
N PHE A 128 20.82 3.07 -1.57
CA PHE A 128 22.23 3.40 -1.74
C PHE A 128 23.09 2.13 -1.69
N TRP A 129 22.88 1.24 -0.71
CA TRP A 129 23.56 -0.05 -0.64
C TRP A 129 23.40 -0.87 -1.92
N TYR A 130 22.18 -0.91 -2.46
CA TYR A 130 21.87 -1.56 -3.73
C TYR A 130 22.69 -0.98 -4.90
N PHE A 131 22.86 0.34 -4.96
CA PHE A 131 23.64 1.01 -6.01
C PHE A 131 25.10 0.53 -6.09
N PHE A 132 25.72 0.20 -4.95
CA PHE A 132 27.11 -0.28 -4.93
C PHE A 132 27.25 -1.78 -5.17
N HIS A 133 26.16 -2.54 -5.12
CA HIS A 133 26.16 -4.01 -5.30
C HIS A 133 25.44 -4.44 -6.59
N LEU A 134 25.36 -3.57 -7.60
CA LEU A 134 24.68 -3.82 -8.88
C LEU A 134 25.21 -5.05 -9.63
N ASP A 135 26.47 -5.42 -9.39
CA ASP A 135 27.14 -6.56 -10.02
C ASP A 135 26.73 -7.90 -9.40
N GLN A 136 26.30 -7.90 -8.14
CA GLN A 136 25.81 -9.09 -7.42
C GLN A 136 24.31 -9.31 -7.61
N VAL A 137 23.59 -8.32 -8.17
CA VAL A 137 22.17 -8.44 -8.50
C VAL A 137 22.05 -8.93 -9.93
N ILE A 138 22.18 -10.26 -9.99
CA ILE A 138 22.16 -11.12 -11.16
C ILE A 138 20.80 -11.00 -11.83
N ALA A 139 20.81 -10.33 -12.97
CA ALA A 139 19.97 -10.69 -14.08
C ALA A 139 20.75 -10.30 -15.32
N ASP A 140 21.24 -11.30 -16.05
CA ASP A 140 21.81 -11.19 -17.41
C ASP A 140 20.80 -10.66 -18.45
N THR A 141 19.74 -9.97 -18.00
CA THR A 141 18.62 -9.47 -18.80
C THR A 141 18.46 -7.94 -18.72
N LEU A 142 19.07 -7.26 -17.75
CA LEU A 142 19.00 -5.80 -17.61
C LEU A 142 20.30 -5.14 -18.06
N THR A 143 20.20 -4.19 -18.99
CA THR A 143 21.36 -3.41 -19.46
C THR A 143 21.91 -2.52 -18.33
N LEU A 144 23.21 -2.20 -18.34
CA LEU A 144 23.87 -1.36 -17.34
C LEU A 144 23.14 -0.01 -17.11
N THR A 145 22.60 0.58 -18.18
CA THR A 145 21.78 1.80 -18.15
C THR A 145 20.47 1.63 -17.36
N GLN A 146 19.82 0.46 -17.46
CA GLN A 146 18.59 0.18 -16.72
C GLN A 146 18.87 -0.02 -15.23
N LYS A 147 20.00 -0.64 -14.90
CA LYS A 147 20.45 -0.83 -13.51
C LYS A 147 20.71 0.50 -12.81
N THR A 148 21.39 1.44 -13.46
CA THR A 148 21.70 2.78 -12.90
C THR A 148 20.47 3.70 -12.83
N LEU A 149 19.58 3.63 -13.82
CA LEU A 149 18.29 4.33 -13.77
C LEU A 149 17.44 3.85 -12.60
N LEU A 150 17.38 2.53 -12.38
CA LEU A 150 16.57 1.94 -11.33
C LEU A 150 17.04 2.36 -9.94
N SER A 151 18.35 2.33 -9.68
CA SER A 151 18.91 2.82 -8.41
C SER A 151 18.68 4.33 -8.21
N GLY A 152 18.80 5.13 -9.28
CA GLY A 152 18.52 6.57 -9.23
C GLY A 152 17.06 6.87 -8.87
N LEU A 153 16.12 6.12 -9.46
CA LEU A 153 14.70 6.21 -9.11
C LEU A 153 14.42 5.77 -7.66
N GLY A 154 15.20 4.83 -7.11
CA GLY A 154 15.06 4.37 -5.73
C GLY A 154 15.42 5.43 -4.71
N ILE A 155 16.57 6.06 -4.92
CA ILE A 155 17.00 7.22 -4.12
C ILE A 155 15.98 8.37 -4.28
N GLY A 156 15.56 8.66 -5.51
CA GLY A 156 14.53 9.67 -5.81
C GLY A 156 13.21 9.39 -5.10
N GLY A 157 12.74 8.15 -5.11
CA GLY A 157 11.54 7.72 -4.41
C GLY A 157 11.66 7.91 -2.90
N ALA A 158 12.74 7.43 -2.28
CA ALA A 158 12.93 7.56 -0.84
C ALA A 158 13.03 9.04 -0.39
N MET A 159 13.65 9.91 -1.20
CA MET A 159 13.60 11.36 -1.00
C MET A 159 12.19 11.93 -1.15
N ALA A 160 11.40 11.44 -2.11
CA ALA A 160 10.01 11.84 -2.26
C ALA A 160 9.15 11.45 -1.04
N LEU A 161 9.40 10.28 -0.42
CA LEU A 161 8.73 9.88 0.82
C LEU A 161 9.08 10.81 1.99
N LEU A 162 10.37 11.20 2.12
CA LEU A 162 10.78 12.23 3.09
C LEU A 162 10.06 13.54 2.83
N GLY A 163 10.07 14.02 1.58
CA GLY A 163 9.36 15.24 1.17
C GLY A 163 7.86 15.18 1.47
N ALA A 164 7.22 14.04 1.19
CA ALA A 164 5.83 13.79 1.51
C ALA A 164 5.58 13.83 3.02
N ASN A 165 6.47 13.29 3.84
CA ASN A 165 6.34 13.35 5.31
C ASN A 165 6.38 14.80 5.82
N PHE A 166 7.29 15.64 5.32
CA PHE A 166 7.30 17.07 5.63
C PHE A 166 6.06 17.79 5.10
N MET A 167 5.66 17.53 3.86
CA MET A 167 4.46 18.13 3.26
C MET A 167 3.21 17.80 4.07
N VAL A 168 3.05 16.54 4.47
CA VAL A 168 1.93 16.07 5.29
C VAL A 168 1.96 16.67 6.69
N PHE A 169 3.15 16.82 7.28
CA PHE A 169 3.31 17.42 8.60
C PHE A 169 2.93 18.92 8.62
N PHE A 170 3.32 19.68 7.59
CA PHE A 170 3.01 21.11 7.50
C PHE A 170 1.64 21.42 6.86
N SER A 171 1.00 20.45 6.21
CA SER A 171 -0.26 20.67 5.50
C SER A 171 -1.47 20.66 6.44
N LYS A 172 -2.03 21.86 6.68
CA LYS A 172 -3.35 22.03 7.34
C LYS A 172 -4.48 21.29 6.61
N LYS A 173 -4.34 21.04 5.30
CA LYS A 173 -5.34 20.30 4.50
C LYS A 173 -5.40 18.81 4.80
N ILE A 174 -4.42 18.20 5.45
CA ILE A 174 -4.43 16.75 5.72
C ILE A 174 -4.80 16.45 7.18
N GLY A 175 -4.59 17.43 8.07
CA GLY A 175 -4.95 17.34 9.48
C GLY A 175 -3.91 16.56 10.32
N PRO A 176 -4.06 16.53 11.64
CA PRO A 176 -3.04 15.98 12.56
C PRO A 176 -2.83 14.46 12.42
N SER A 177 -3.77 13.76 11.79
CA SER A 177 -3.66 12.31 11.51
C SER A 177 -2.87 12.00 10.23
N GLY A 178 -2.37 13.01 9.51
CA GLY A 178 -1.61 12.84 8.27
C GLY A 178 -0.35 11.98 8.42
N PRO A 179 0.58 12.31 9.34
CA PRO A 179 1.80 11.51 9.53
C PRO A 179 1.51 10.05 9.91
N LYS A 180 0.43 9.84 10.68
CA LYS A 180 -0.08 8.53 11.05
C LYS A 180 -0.59 7.72 9.85
N LEU A 181 -1.30 8.37 8.93
CA LEU A 181 -1.73 7.78 7.67
C LEU A 181 -0.52 7.36 6.81
N LEU A 182 0.46 8.25 6.67
CA LEU A 182 1.68 7.97 5.93
C LEU A 182 2.43 6.79 6.52
N PHE A 183 2.61 6.77 7.84
CA PHE A 183 3.27 5.65 8.51
C PHE A 183 2.53 4.34 8.29
N SER A 184 1.21 4.35 8.46
CA SER A 184 0.40 3.15 8.26
C SER A 184 0.54 2.56 6.87
N ILE A 185 0.53 3.41 5.85
CA ILE A 185 0.63 2.97 4.45
C ILE A 185 2.07 2.55 4.15
N ALA A 186 3.06 3.31 4.60
CA ALA A 186 4.47 2.99 4.37
C ALA A 186 4.89 1.67 5.02
N LEU A 187 4.50 1.45 6.29
CA LEU A 187 4.73 0.18 6.99
C LEU A 187 4.11 -0.98 6.23
N LEU A 188 2.87 -0.79 5.76
CA LEU A 188 2.16 -1.81 5.03
C LEU A 188 2.86 -2.15 3.71
N TYR A 189 3.33 -1.15 2.96
CA TYR A 189 4.05 -1.40 1.72
C TYR A 189 5.39 -2.11 1.96
N ILE A 190 6.07 -1.87 3.08
CA ILE A 190 7.27 -2.64 3.45
C ILE A 190 6.91 -4.10 3.70
N LEU A 191 5.92 -4.36 4.54
CA LEU A 191 5.53 -5.73 4.86
C LEU A 191 5.00 -6.47 3.64
N VAL A 192 4.05 -5.87 2.93
CA VAL A 192 3.32 -6.54 1.86
C VAL A 192 4.08 -6.47 0.54
N SER A 193 4.49 -5.28 0.10
CA SER A 193 5.11 -5.14 -1.21
C SER A 193 6.56 -5.58 -1.21
N LEU A 194 7.36 -5.26 -0.18
CA LEU A 194 8.79 -5.54 -0.17
C LEU A 194 9.12 -6.97 0.31
N ILE A 195 8.36 -7.52 1.26
CA ILE A 195 8.64 -8.85 1.83
C ILE A 195 7.70 -9.92 1.27
N LEU A 196 6.39 -9.82 1.53
CA LEU A 196 5.46 -10.92 1.28
C LEU A 196 5.20 -11.15 -0.22
N THR A 197 4.96 -10.09 -0.99
CA THR A 197 4.62 -10.24 -2.42
C THR A 197 5.73 -10.96 -3.21
N PRO A 198 7.03 -10.62 -3.08
CA PRO A 198 8.08 -11.39 -3.73
C PRO A 198 8.07 -12.87 -3.33
N ILE A 199 7.86 -13.21 -2.05
CA ILE A 199 7.82 -14.60 -1.58
C ILE A 199 6.72 -15.37 -2.32
N TRP A 200 5.51 -14.82 -2.40
CA TRP A 200 4.39 -15.46 -3.10
C TRP A 200 4.67 -15.63 -4.59
N VAL A 201 5.24 -14.61 -5.22
CA VAL A 201 5.52 -14.70 -6.65
C VAL A 201 6.66 -15.68 -6.94
N THR A 202 7.63 -15.85 -6.04
CA THR A 202 8.65 -16.91 -6.19
C THR A 202 8.08 -18.32 -6.02
N GLN A 203 7.03 -18.49 -5.21
CA GLN A 203 6.34 -19.78 -5.05
C GLN A 203 5.53 -20.14 -6.31
N ILE A 204 4.93 -19.14 -6.97
CA ILE A 204 4.18 -19.34 -8.21
C ILE A 204 5.12 -19.49 -9.42
N ASN A 205 6.21 -18.71 -9.46
CA ASN A 205 7.17 -18.66 -10.56
C ASN A 205 8.60 -18.90 -10.05
N PRO A 206 9.03 -20.18 -9.90
CA PRO A 206 10.34 -20.53 -9.33
C PRO A 206 11.55 -20.07 -10.17
N GLY A 207 11.35 -19.76 -11.45
CA GLY A 207 12.43 -19.39 -12.37
C GLY A 207 13.06 -18.01 -12.12
N ILE A 208 12.47 -17.17 -11.25
CA ILE A 208 12.98 -15.83 -10.96
C ILE A 208 13.25 -15.72 -9.45
N PRO A 209 14.52 -15.58 -9.02
CA PRO A 209 14.88 -15.52 -7.61
C PRO A 209 14.25 -14.33 -6.87
N PHE A 210 14.03 -14.48 -5.56
CA PHE A 210 13.47 -13.45 -4.67
C PHE A 210 14.21 -12.10 -4.77
N TRP A 211 15.54 -12.16 -4.77
CA TRP A 211 16.42 -10.99 -4.73
C TRP A 211 16.32 -10.09 -5.97
N THR A 212 15.91 -10.61 -7.12
CA THR A 212 15.79 -9.81 -8.36
C THR A 212 14.58 -8.88 -8.34
N ARG A 213 13.58 -9.19 -7.51
CA ARG A 213 12.30 -8.46 -7.46
C ARG A 213 12.28 -7.33 -6.43
N ILE A 214 13.15 -7.40 -5.42
CA ILE A 214 13.21 -6.41 -4.33
C ILE A 214 13.59 -5.01 -4.84
N PRO A 215 14.61 -4.82 -5.71
CA PRO A 215 15.05 -3.48 -6.07
C PRO A 215 13.96 -2.64 -6.73
N LEU A 216 13.23 -3.24 -7.67
CA LEU A 216 12.09 -2.60 -8.34
C LEU A 216 11.00 -2.15 -7.36
N ARG A 217 10.86 -2.86 -6.23
CA ARG A 217 9.87 -2.55 -5.20
C ARG A 217 10.34 -1.45 -4.27
N ILE A 218 11.63 -1.43 -3.92
CA ILE A 218 12.25 -0.32 -3.18
C ILE A 218 12.04 1.00 -3.93
N VAL A 219 12.11 0.96 -5.27
CA VAL A 219 11.90 2.12 -6.13
C VAL A 219 10.44 2.55 -6.21
N LYS A 220 9.55 1.58 -6.46
CA LYS A 220 8.11 1.81 -6.65
C LYS A 220 7.40 2.27 -5.39
N MET A 221 7.78 1.69 -4.25
CA MET A 221 7.05 1.79 -2.99
C MET A 221 6.91 3.23 -2.46
N PRO A 222 7.96 4.08 -2.47
CA PRO A 222 7.84 5.45 -2.02
C PRO A 222 6.87 6.31 -2.84
N ILE A 223 6.88 6.13 -4.17
CA ILE A 223 6.00 6.85 -5.11
C ILE A 223 4.55 6.45 -4.83
N GLU A 224 4.29 5.15 -4.75
CA GLU A 224 2.96 4.61 -4.52
C GLU A 224 2.42 5.01 -3.14
N THR A 225 3.26 4.94 -2.09
CA THR A 225 2.90 5.38 -0.73
C THR A 225 2.48 6.85 -0.72
N SER A 226 3.24 7.72 -1.40
CA SER A 226 2.93 9.15 -1.48
C SER A 226 1.59 9.42 -2.15
N VAL A 227 1.32 8.75 -3.27
CA VAL A 227 0.03 8.84 -3.98
C VAL A 227 -1.11 8.35 -3.09
N TYR A 228 -0.93 7.21 -2.43
CA TYR A 228 -1.94 6.60 -1.56
C TYR A 228 -2.31 7.49 -0.37
N VAL A 229 -1.34 8.17 0.25
CA VAL A 229 -1.60 9.10 1.37
C VAL A 229 -2.47 10.26 0.92
N VAL A 230 -2.15 10.86 -0.23
CA VAL A 230 -2.93 11.98 -0.78
C VAL A 230 -4.36 11.52 -1.06
N LEU A 231 -4.54 10.41 -1.80
CA LEU A 231 -5.86 9.89 -2.13
C LEU A 231 -6.67 9.51 -0.87
N CYS A 232 -6.06 8.78 0.06
CA CYS A 232 -6.73 8.39 1.31
C CYS A 232 -7.13 9.61 2.14
N SER A 233 -6.28 10.64 2.22
CA SER A 233 -6.60 11.85 3.00
C SER A 233 -7.80 12.63 2.44
N ILE A 234 -7.89 12.73 1.11
CA ILE A 234 -9.02 13.39 0.42
C ILE A 234 -10.30 12.57 0.63
N LEU A 235 -10.22 11.26 0.41
CA LEU A 235 -11.39 10.38 0.49
C LEU A 235 -11.89 10.22 1.93
N LEU A 236 -11.01 10.12 2.93
CA LEU A 236 -11.41 10.09 4.34
C LEU A 236 -12.17 11.35 4.74
N LYS A 237 -11.71 12.53 4.29
CA LYS A 237 -12.41 13.80 4.55
C LYS A 237 -13.80 13.79 3.92
N LEU A 238 -13.89 13.44 2.64
CA LEU A 238 -15.16 13.35 1.92
C LEU A 238 -16.13 12.39 2.62
N LEU A 239 -15.67 11.19 2.97
CA LEU A 239 -16.49 10.18 3.63
C LEU A 239 -16.94 10.62 5.03
N ASN A 240 -16.06 11.25 5.82
CA ASN A 240 -16.45 11.76 7.13
C ASN A 240 -17.50 12.86 7.03
N THR A 241 -17.41 13.73 6.02
CA THR A 241 -18.45 14.74 5.71
C THR A 241 -19.77 14.08 5.33
N LEU A 242 -19.74 13.10 4.42
CA LEU A 242 -20.95 12.37 3.99
C LEU A 242 -21.61 11.59 5.14
N MET A 243 -20.82 11.07 6.08
CA MET A 243 -21.30 10.36 7.26
C MET A 243 -21.74 11.29 8.40
N GLY A 244 -21.66 12.62 8.23
CA GLY A 244 -22.01 13.59 9.27
C GLY A 244 -21.10 13.53 10.51
N LYS A 245 -19.88 12.98 10.38
CA LYS A 245 -18.90 12.86 11.48
C LYS A 245 -17.98 14.07 11.62
N VAL A 246 -18.34 15.21 11.03
CA VAL A 246 -17.54 16.42 11.05
C VAL A 246 -17.88 17.21 12.30
N GLU A 247 -17.23 16.87 13.42
CA GLU A 247 -16.86 17.76 14.54
C GLU A 247 -16.31 16.94 15.70
N GLU A 248 -15.06 16.49 15.63
CA GLU A 248 -14.33 16.08 16.86
C GLU A 248 -12.79 16.06 16.71
N SER A 249 -12.25 16.86 15.80
CA SER A 249 -10.80 17.07 15.73
C SER A 249 -10.48 18.53 15.43
N ALA A 250 -10.77 19.37 16.43
CA ALA A 250 -10.04 20.61 16.69
C ALA A 250 -8.82 20.28 17.56
#